data_AF-A0A946UNT0-F1
#
_entry.id   AF-A0A946UNT0-F1
#
_cell.length_a   1.000
_cell.length_b   1.000
_cell.length_c   1.000
_cell.angle_alpha   90.00
_cell.angle_beta   90.00
_cell.angle_gamma   90.00
#
_symmetry.space_group_name_H-M   'P 1'
#
loop_
_entity.id
_entity.type
_entity.pdbx_description
1 polymer ?
#
loop_
_entity_poly.entity_id
_entity_poly.type
_entity_poly.pdbx_seq_one_letter_code
_entity_poly.pdbx_strand_id
1 'polypeptide(L)' 'MRDAAANNENPTMTVRSLGRQDYEPLWRAMQRFTEERNAGTPDELWFTEHPPVFTLGLNASRDHLLA' A
#
# COMPACT_ATOMS: atom_id res chain seq x y z
N MET A 1 -26.38 -1.18 -33.28
CA MET A 1 -25.01 -0.79 -33.73
C MET A 1 -24.37 -0.01 -32.59
N ARG A 2 -23.72 -0.73 -31.66
CA ARG A 2 -22.91 -0.20 -30.57
C ARG A 2 -21.72 -1.14 -30.50
N ASP A 3 -20.74 -0.88 -31.36
CA ASP A 3 -19.41 -1.45 -31.22
C ASP A 3 -18.69 -0.65 -30.14
N ALA A 4 -18.47 -1.31 -29.00
CA ALA A 4 -17.49 -0.89 -28.02
C ALA A 4 -17.05 -2.15 -27.29
N ALA A 5 -16.24 -2.98 -27.96
CA ALA A 5 -15.29 -3.82 -27.26
C ALA A 5 -14.36 -2.86 -26.50
N ALA A 6 -14.76 -2.48 -25.29
CA ALA A 6 -13.86 -1.84 -24.35
C ALA A 6 -12.79 -2.88 -24.04
N ASN A 7 -11.62 -2.73 -24.65
CA ASN A 7 -10.45 -3.54 -24.34
C ASN A 7 -10.30 -3.52 -22.81
N ASN A 8 -10.44 -4.69 -22.20
CA ASN A 8 -10.23 -4.89 -20.78
C ASN A 8 -8.72 -4.88 -20.50
N GLU A 9 -8.08 -3.74 -20.73
CA GLU A 9 -6.69 -3.50 -20.35
C GLU A 9 -6.65 -3.16 -18.85
N ASN A 10 -7.03 -4.14 -18.02
CA ASN A 10 -6.78 -4.01 -16.59
C ASN A 10 -5.25 -4.01 -16.42
N PRO A 11 -4.66 -2.93 -15.89
CA PRO A 11 -3.21 -2.87 -15.70
C PRO A 11 -2.78 -4.02 -14.78
N THR A 12 -1.78 -4.79 -15.22
CA THR A 12 -1.31 -5.97 -14.49
C THR A 12 -0.75 -5.55 -13.13
N MET A 13 -1.28 -6.11 -12.05
CA MET A 13 -0.82 -5.84 -10.69
C MET A 13 0.67 -6.17 -10.53
N THR A 14 1.42 -5.28 -9.89
CA THR A 14 2.85 -5.48 -9.61
C THR A 14 3.04 -6.01 -8.18
N VAL A 15 3.88 -7.03 -8.02
CA VAL A 15 4.26 -7.56 -6.70
C VAL A 15 5.68 -7.13 -6.37
N ARG A 16 5.88 -6.53 -5.20
CA ARG A 16 7.18 -6.03 -4.73
C ARG A 16 7.62 -6.78 -3.47
N SER A 17 8.84 -7.34 -3.49
CA SER A 17 9.48 -7.93 -2.32
C SER A 17 10.56 -6.99 -1.80
N LEU A 18 10.30 -6.31 -0.68
CA LEU A 18 11.11 -5.20 -0.16
C LEU A 18 12.04 -5.61 0.98
N GLY A 19 11.88 -6.81 1.52
CA GLY A 19 12.65 -7.28 2.67
C GLY A 19 12.36 -6.46 3.93
N ARG A 20 13.36 -6.27 4.79
CA ARG A 20 13.21 -5.51 6.03
C ARG A 20 13.33 -4.00 5.78
N GLN A 21 12.34 -3.23 6.23
CA GLN A 21 12.22 -1.80 5.99
C GLN A 21 11.79 -1.07 7.27
N ASP A 22 12.20 0.19 7.45
CA ASP A 22 11.68 1.02 8.52
C ASP A 22 10.20 1.36 8.29
N TYR A 23 9.40 1.31 9.36
CA TYR A 23 7.94 1.45 9.28
C TYR A 23 7.50 2.79 8.69
N GLU A 24 7.95 3.91 9.28
CA GLU A 24 7.46 5.23 8.88
C GLU A 24 7.82 5.61 7.43
N PRO A 25 9.08 5.47 6.97
CA PRO A 25 9.42 5.81 5.59
C PRO A 25 8.65 4.97 4.57
N LEU A 26 8.47 3.67 4.83
CA LEU A 26 7.72 2.80 3.94
C LEU A 26 6.23 3.14 3.92
N TRP A 27 5.65 3.43 5.09
CA TRP A 27 4.26 3.87 5.20
C TRP A 27 4.01 5.22 4.49
N ARG A 28 4.96 6.16 4.56
CA ARG A 28 4.92 7.42 3.77
C ARG A 28 4.97 7.13 2.27
N ALA A 29 5.81 6.20 1.83
CA ALA A 29 5.89 5.80 0.43
C ALA A 29 4.57 5.18 -0.07
N MET A 30 3.90 4.37 0.75
CA MET A 30 2.58 3.81 0.43
C MET A 30 1.50 4.89 0.31
N GLN A 31 1.49 5.88 1.22
CA GLN A 31 0.58 7.03 1.13
C GLN A 31 0.83 7.82 -0.15
N ARG A 32 2.08 8.17 -0.42
CA ARG A 32 2.48 8.92 -1.62
C ARG A 32 2.09 8.19 -2.91
N PHE A 33 2.37 6.88 -3.00
CA PHE A 33 1.93 6.06 -4.13
C PHE A 33 0.42 6.15 -4.36
N THR A 34 -0.35 6.09 -3.27
CA THR A 34 -1.81 6.19 -3.32
C THR A 34 -2.30 7.58 -3.73
N GLU A 35 -1.62 8.64 -3.28
CA GLU A 35 -1.93 10.03 -3.63
C GLU A 35 -1.61 10.35 -5.10
N GLU A 36 -0.54 9.78 -5.64
CA GLU A 36 -0.04 10.05 -7.01
C GLU A 36 -0.67 9.14 -8.08
N ARG A 37 -1.44 8.10 -7.69
CA ARG A 37 -2.02 7.13 -8.64
C ARG A 37 -3.08 7.77 -9.55
N ASN A 38 -3.10 7.34 -10.81
CA ASN A 38 -4.14 7.69 -11.79
C ASN A 38 -4.73 6.44 -12.44
N ALA A 39 -5.65 6.61 -13.40
CA ALA A 39 -6.34 5.50 -14.06
C ALA A 39 -5.42 4.50 -14.78
N GLY A 40 -4.20 4.91 -15.15
CA GLY A 40 -3.18 4.06 -15.76
C GLY A 40 -2.17 3.48 -14.79
N THR A 41 -2.23 3.82 -13.50
CA THR A 41 -1.30 3.29 -12.49
C THR A 41 -1.74 1.88 -12.11
N PRO A 42 -0.93 0.83 -12.35
CA PRO A 42 -1.25 -0.51 -11.89
C PRO A 42 -1.30 -0.58 -10.36
N ASP A 43 -2.13 -1.45 -9.82
CA ASP A 43 -2.09 -1.75 -8.38
C ASP A 43 -0.75 -2.40 -8.01
N GLU A 44 -0.30 -2.16 -6.78
CA GLU A 44 0.92 -2.76 -6.24
C GLU A 44 0.65 -3.51 -4.92
N LEU A 45 1.24 -4.71 -4.78
CA LEU A 45 1.25 -5.49 -3.53
C LEU A 45 2.67 -5.53 -2.96
N TRP A 46 2.84 -5.00 -1.75
CA TRP A 46 4.16 -4.81 -1.13
C TRP A 46 4.37 -5.81 0.00
N PHE A 47 5.34 -6.71 -0.17
CA PHE A 47 5.81 -7.62 0.87
C PHE A 47 7.01 -7.00 1.59
N THR A 48 6.90 -6.86 2.91
CA THR A 48 7.92 -6.22 3.75
C THR A 48 7.91 -6.81 5.15
N GLU A 49 9.05 -6.70 5.83
CA GLU A 49 9.19 -6.92 7.26
C GLU A 49 9.62 -5.60 7.91
N HIS A 50 9.30 -5.38 9.19
CA HIS A 50 9.73 -4.18 9.92
C HIS A 50 10.62 -4.56 11.11
N PRO A 51 11.59 -3.72 11.50
CA PRO A 51 12.14 -3.78 12.85
C PRO A 51 11.02 -3.73 13.92
N PRO A 52 11.26 -4.23 15.14
CA PRO A 52 10.27 -4.19 16.22
C PRO A 52 9.71 -2.79 16.41
N VAL A 53 8.39 -2.65 16.25
CA VAL A 53 7.69 -1.38 16.33
C VAL A 53 6.27 -1.61 16.85
N PHE A 54 5.82 -0.76 17.76
CA PHE A 54 4.41 -0.70 18.14
C PHE A 54 3.68 0.30 17.23
N THR A 55 2.53 -0.09 16.70
CA THR A 55 1.66 0.79 15.92
C THR A 55 0.31 0.88 16.63
N LEU A 56 -0.26 2.09 16.66
CA LEU A 56 -1.59 2.33 17.21
C LEU A 56 -2.53 2.68 16.07
N GLY A 57 -3.48 1.79 15.79
CA GLY A 57 -4.55 2.06 14.83
C GLY A 57 -5.55 3.09 15.36
N LEU A 58 -6.46 3.53 14.49
CA LEU A 58 -7.46 4.56 14.80
C LEU A 58 -8.33 4.27 16.03
N ASN A 59 -8.59 2.99 16.31
CA ASN A 59 -9.40 2.55 17.45
C ASN A 59 -8.55 2.03 18.64
N ALA A 60 -7.23 2.23 18.61
CA ALA A 60 -6.36 1.74 19.67
C ALA A 60 -6.29 2.75 20.83
N SER A 61 -6.49 2.28 22.06
CA SER A 61 -6.23 3.07 23.26
C SER A 61 -4.75 3.04 23.61
N ARG A 62 -4.24 4.18 24.11
CA ARG A 62 -2.90 4.26 24.71
C ARG A 62 -2.77 3.45 26.00
N ASP A 63 -3.89 3.13 26.65
CA ASP A 63 -3.93 2.30 27.86
C ASP A 63 -3.46 0.85 27.61
N HIS A 64 -3.35 0.44 26.35
CA HIS A 64 -2.80 -0.87 25.95
C HIS A 64 -1.27 -0.89 25.86
N LEU A 65 -0.61 0.27 25.99
CA LEU A 65 0.85 0.34 26.11
C LEU A 65 1.23 0.13 27.58
N LEU A 66 1.99 -0.93 27.86
CA LEU A 66 2.54 -1.16 29.19
C LEU A 66 3.62 -0.10 29.47
N ALA A 67 3.48 0.61 30.59
CA ALA A 67 4.44 1.60 31.09
C ALA A 67 5.59 0.95 31.86
#